data_AF-A0A6B1FQ91-F1
#
_entry.id   AF-A0A6B1FQ91-F1
#
_cell.length_a   1.000
_cell.length_b   1.000
_cell.length_c   1.000
_cell.angle_alpha   90.00
_cell.angle_beta   90.00
_cell.angle_gamma   90.00
#
_symmetry.space_group_name_H-M   'P 1'
#
loop_
_entity.id
_entity.type
_entity.pdbx_description
1 polymer ?
#
loop_
_entity_poly.entity_id
_entity_poly.type
_entity_poly.pdbx_seq_one_letter_code
_entity_poly.pdbx_strand_id
1 'polypeptide(L)'
;MKGRARAAVALVLARAAVSAPALLVGCSDGPEIDGALVYAQRCAFCHDVEGQVGAEITAATLASRGDEETLTRYLRLAMPYEAPGTMTDEEYRATARYLLETRGLADGSGVNGATRDETTTGEGR
;
A
#
# COMPACT_ATOMS: atom_id res chain seq x y z
N MET A 1 -47.52 25.72 -22.09
CA MET A 1 -46.93 26.30 -23.31
C MET A 1 -45.43 26.48 -23.10
N LYS A 2 -44.59 25.89 -23.97
CA LYS A 2 -43.25 26.34 -24.45
C LYS A 2 -42.11 26.39 -23.40
N GLY A 3 -40.96 25.74 -23.55
CA GLY A 3 -40.39 24.90 -24.61
C GLY A 3 -39.03 24.38 -24.15
N ARG A 4 -38.73 23.09 -24.40
CA ARG A 4 -37.43 22.46 -24.10
C ARG A 4 -36.51 22.65 -25.32
N ALA A 5 -35.50 23.50 -25.20
CA ALA A 5 -34.45 23.60 -26.23
C ALA A 5 -33.37 22.54 -25.93
N ARG A 6 -33.38 21.45 -26.71
CA ARG A 6 -32.27 20.49 -26.77
C ARG A 6 -31.30 21.00 -27.83
N ALA A 7 -30.14 21.51 -27.40
CA ALA A 7 -29.06 21.86 -28.32
C ALA A 7 -28.33 20.57 -28.76
N ALA A 8 -28.06 20.49 -30.06
CA ALA A 8 -27.60 19.31 -30.76
C ALA A 8 -26.16 18.92 -30.39
N VAL A 9 -25.96 17.61 -30.31
CA VAL A 9 -24.67 16.92 -30.18
C VAL A 9 -23.87 17.11 -31.47
N ALA A 10 -22.69 17.72 -31.38
CA ALA A 10 -21.69 17.70 -32.43
C ALA A 10 -20.54 16.78 -31.99
N LEU A 11 -20.57 15.54 -32.45
CA LEU A 11 -19.53 14.54 -32.21
C LEU A 11 -18.41 14.76 -33.23
N VAL A 12 -17.33 15.45 -32.83
CA VAL A 12 -16.11 15.56 -33.63
C VAL A 12 -15.26 14.31 -33.35
N LEU A 13 -15.24 13.38 -34.30
CA LEU A 13 -14.35 12.21 -34.25
C LEU A 13 -12.99 12.57 -34.86
N ALA A 14 -12.05 13.04 -34.02
CA ALA A 14 -10.64 13.10 -34.40
C ALA A 14 -9.98 11.75 -34.09
N ARG A 15 -9.60 10.99 -35.12
CA ARG A 15 -8.77 9.78 -34.98
C ARG A 15 -7.31 10.22 -34.96
N ALA A 16 -6.73 10.32 -33.76
CA ALA A 16 -5.29 10.34 -33.61
C ALA A 16 -4.77 8.91 -33.70
N ALA A 17 -3.88 8.63 -34.65
CA ALA A 17 -3.14 7.39 -34.70
C ALA A 17 -2.06 7.42 -33.61
N VAL A 18 -2.15 6.52 -32.64
CA VAL A 18 -1.10 6.29 -31.64
C VAL A 18 -0.27 5.10 -32.09
N SER A 19 0.95 5.36 -32.55
CA SER A 19 2.01 4.35 -32.55
C SER A 19 3.03 4.76 -31.50
N ALA A 20 3.10 3.98 -30.42
CA ALA A 20 4.21 4.00 -29.48
C ALA A 20 4.80 2.58 -29.41
N PRO A 21 6.13 2.41 -29.52
CA PRO A 21 6.77 1.11 -29.48
C PRO A 21 6.70 0.53 -28.07
N ALA A 22 6.23 -0.71 -27.96
CA ALA A 22 6.26 -1.50 -26.73
C ALA A 22 7.71 -1.92 -26.43
N LEU A 23 8.43 -1.08 -25.69
CA LEU A 23 9.69 -1.45 -25.06
C LEU A 23 9.43 -1.65 -23.57
N LEU A 24 9.30 -2.92 -23.18
CA LEU A 24 9.66 -3.50 -21.88
C LEU A 24 9.51 -2.56 -20.66
N VAL A 25 8.30 -2.10 -20.39
CA VAL A 25 7.92 -1.62 -19.07
C VAL A 25 7.55 -2.86 -18.26
N GLY A 26 8.29 -3.13 -17.19
CA GLY A 26 7.87 -4.11 -16.20
C GLY A 26 6.50 -3.70 -15.68
N CYS A 27 5.48 -4.50 -15.98
CA CYS A 27 4.10 -4.22 -15.57
C CYS A 27 4.03 -4.25 -14.04
N SER A 28 3.99 -3.05 -13.45
CA SER A 28 3.11 -2.78 -12.33
C SER A 28 2.09 -1.74 -12.81
N ASP A 29 1.33 -2.07 -13.86
CA ASP A 29 0.23 -1.25 -14.41
C ASP A 29 -1.06 -1.44 -13.60
N GLY A 30 -0.94 -1.45 -12.28
CA GLY A 30 -2.07 -1.37 -11.34
C GLY A 30 -2.07 0.01 -10.68
N PRO A 31 -3.25 0.57 -10.33
CA PRO A 31 -3.26 1.76 -9.47
C PRO A 31 -2.50 1.46 -8.18
N GLU A 32 -1.60 2.37 -7.78
CA GLU A 32 -0.92 2.28 -6.50
C GLU A 32 -1.95 2.25 -5.37
N ILE A 33 -1.84 1.26 -4.48
CA ILE A 33 -2.71 1.16 -3.31
C ILE A 33 -2.25 2.20 -2.29
N ASP A 34 -3.14 3.13 -1.95
CA ASP A 34 -2.91 4.14 -0.93
C ASP A 34 -3.00 3.52 0.47
N GLY A 35 -1.85 3.35 1.12
CA GLY A 35 -1.75 2.78 2.46
C GLY A 35 -2.47 3.60 3.54
N ALA A 36 -2.56 4.92 3.39
CA ALA A 36 -3.27 5.78 4.33
C ALA A 36 -4.79 5.52 4.26
N LEU A 37 -5.33 5.32 3.06
CA LEU A 37 -6.75 4.98 2.89
C LEU A 37 -7.06 3.59 3.45
N VAL A 38 -6.19 2.60 3.23
CA VAL A 38 -6.38 1.26 3.80
C VAL A 38 -6.34 1.32 5.33
N TYR A 39 -5.38 2.04 5.91
CA TYR A 39 -5.28 2.24 7.35
C TYR A 39 -6.54 2.88 7.94
N ALA A 40 -7.03 3.96 7.34
CA ALA A 40 -8.24 4.65 7.79
C ALA A 40 -9.47 3.74 7.78
N GLN A 41 -9.59 2.87 6.77
CA GLN A 41 -10.74 1.98 6.62
C GLN A 41 -10.70 0.74 7.51
N ARG A 42 -9.50 0.24 7.84
CA ARG A 42 -9.34 -1.11 8.43
C ARG A 42 -8.67 -1.12 9.80
N CYS A 43 -7.95 -0.07 10.17
CA CYS A 43 -7.08 -0.06 11.35
C CYS A 43 -7.49 1.03 12.36
N ALA A 44 -7.75 2.24 11.87
CA ALA A 44 -7.94 3.43 12.70
C ALA A 44 -9.07 3.27 13.73
N PHE A 45 -10.14 2.53 13.39
CA PHE A 45 -11.26 2.30 14.31
C PHE A 45 -10.85 1.70 15.66
N CYS A 46 -9.84 0.82 15.68
CA CYS A 46 -9.34 0.24 16.92
C CYS A 46 -8.13 1.01 17.48
N HIS A 47 -7.26 1.52 16.60
CA HIS A 47 -5.94 2.02 16.99
C HIS A 47 -5.88 3.53 17.23
N ASP A 48 -6.83 4.32 16.69
CA ASP A 48 -6.86 5.79 16.79
C ASP A 48 -8.08 6.30 17.58
N VAL A 49 -8.92 5.40 18.10
CA VAL A 49 -10.08 5.80 18.90
C VAL A 49 -9.66 6.13 20.34
N GLU A 50 -10.18 7.24 20.87
CA GLU A 50 -10.00 7.59 22.28
C GLU A 50 -10.57 6.48 23.17
N GLY A 51 -9.80 6.06 24.19
CA GLY A 51 -10.15 4.93 25.05
C GLY A 51 -9.65 3.56 24.58
N GLN A 52 -8.92 3.50 23.46
CA GLN A 52 -8.01 2.40 23.07
C GLN A 52 -8.67 1.01 23.03
N VAL A 53 -9.50 0.75 22.02
CA VAL A 53 -10.01 -0.62 21.75
C VAL A 53 -8.84 -1.56 21.40
N GLY A 54 -7.92 -1.07 20.57
CA GLY A 54 -6.64 -1.70 20.27
C GLY A 54 -5.47 -0.97 20.93
N ALA A 55 -4.32 -1.65 21.01
CA ALA A 55 -3.09 -1.02 21.46
C ALA A 55 -2.69 0.14 20.54
N GLU A 56 -2.24 1.25 21.11
CA GLU A 56 -1.77 2.38 20.32
C GLU A 56 -0.58 1.95 19.44
N ILE A 57 -0.66 2.28 18.15
CA ILE A 57 0.44 2.08 17.23
C ILE A 57 1.38 3.26 17.44
N THR A 58 2.51 3.05 18.12
CA THR A 58 3.56 4.05 18.34
C THR A 58 4.79 3.76 17.48
N ALA A 59 5.69 4.73 17.31
CA ALA A 59 6.98 4.49 16.64
C ALA A 59 7.78 3.38 17.35
N ALA A 60 7.76 3.33 18.68
CA ALA A 60 8.41 2.28 19.46
C ALA A 60 7.79 0.89 19.21
N THR A 61 6.46 0.81 19.14
CA THR A 61 5.77 -0.45 18.82
C THR A 61 6.16 -0.95 17.43
N LEU A 62 6.22 -0.07 16.43
CA LEU A 62 6.60 -0.43 15.06
C LEU A 62 8.08 -0.81 14.95
N ALA A 63 8.97 -0.07 15.61
CA ALA A 63 10.40 -0.41 15.63
C ALA A 63 10.65 -1.80 16.25
N SER A 64 9.84 -2.23 17.22
CA SER A 64 9.95 -3.57 17.79
C SER A 64 9.49 -4.69 16.82
N ARG A 65 8.68 -4.37 15.81
CA ARG A 65 8.19 -5.31 14.80
C ARG A 65 9.18 -5.57 13.68
N GLY A 66 10.10 -4.64 13.40
CA GLY A 66 11.13 -4.77 12.36
C GLY A 66 10.83 -3.95 11.10
N ASP A 67 11.20 -4.50 9.96
CA ASP A 67 11.11 -3.88 8.63
C ASP A 67 9.71 -4.04 7.96
N GLU A 68 9.55 -3.46 6.77
CA GLU A 68 8.30 -3.51 5.98
C GLU A 68 7.86 -4.96 5.71
N GLU A 69 8.80 -5.87 5.38
CA GLU A 69 8.50 -7.28 5.12
C GLU A 69 7.94 -7.95 6.37
N THR A 70 8.61 -7.76 7.51
CA THR A 70 8.20 -8.37 8.79
C THR A 70 6.87 -7.82 9.25
N LEU A 71 6.65 -6.51 9.12
CA LEU A 71 5.38 -5.87 9.45
C LEU A 71 4.26 -6.33 8.52
N THR A 72 4.50 -6.41 7.21
CA THR A 72 3.54 -6.95 6.22
C THR A 72 3.09 -8.36 6.60
N ARG A 73 4.03 -9.24 6.95
CA ARG A 73 3.73 -10.59 7.40
C ARG A 73 2.92 -10.58 8.70
N TYR A 74 3.27 -9.74 9.66
CA TYR A 74 2.51 -9.60 10.90
C TYR A 74 1.07 -9.17 10.64
N LEU A 75 0.88 -8.15 9.80
CA LEU A 75 -0.45 -7.67 9.42
C LEU A 75 -1.26 -8.80 8.80
N ARG A 76 -0.70 -9.53 7.83
CA ARG A 76 -1.38 -10.66 7.20
C ARG A 76 -1.82 -11.76 8.18
N LEU A 77 -1.01 -12.04 9.20
CA LEU A 77 -1.24 -13.14 10.14
C LEU A 77 -2.16 -12.77 11.30
N ALA A 78 -2.19 -11.50 11.70
CA ALA A 78 -2.82 -11.09 12.96
C ALA A 78 -3.76 -9.89 12.84
N MET A 79 -3.83 -9.24 11.67
CA MET A 79 -4.64 -8.05 11.46
C MET A 79 -5.47 -8.13 10.16
N PRO A 80 -6.63 -7.45 10.10
CA PRO A 80 -7.36 -6.88 11.24
C PRO A 80 -7.73 -7.96 12.27
N TYR A 81 -7.78 -7.61 13.55
CA TYR A 81 -7.90 -8.59 14.64
C TYR A 81 -9.08 -9.57 14.48
N GLU A 82 -10.23 -9.07 14.03
CA GLU A 82 -11.44 -9.88 13.83
C GLU A 82 -11.49 -10.58 12.47
N ALA A 83 -10.60 -10.23 11.54
CA ALA A 83 -10.57 -10.76 10.18
C ALA A 83 -9.14 -10.90 9.61
N PRO A 84 -8.23 -11.68 10.23
CA PRO A 84 -6.89 -11.86 9.68
C PRO A 84 -6.94 -12.49 8.29
N GLY A 85 -6.05 -12.07 7.40
CA GLY A 85 -5.92 -12.68 6.06
C GLY A 85 -6.96 -12.23 5.03
N THR A 86 -7.79 -11.21 5.32
CA THR A 86 -8.84 -10.76 4.39
C THR A 86 -8.44 -9.62 3.45
N MET A 87 -7.31 -8.94 3.69
CA MET A 87 -6.77 -7.93 2.76
C MET A 87 -5.86 -8.58 1.71
N THR A 88 -5.61 -7.89 0.60
CA THR A 88 -4.66 -8.35 -0.42
C THR A 88 -3.22 -8.13 0.03
N ASP A 89 -2.26 -8.81 -0.62
CA ASP A 89 -0.84 -8.63 -0.33
C ASP A 89 -0.35 -7.20 -0.64
N GLU A 90 -0.93 -6.54 -1.65
CA GLU A 90 -0.69 -5.13 -1.94
C GLU A 90 -1.21 -4.22 -0.82
N GLU A 91 -2.42 -4.48 -0.31
CA GLU A 91 -3.01 -3.69 0.78
C GLU A 91 -2.20 -3.83 2.07
N TYR A 92 -1.74 -5.04 2.43
CA TYR A 92 -0.89 -5.24 3.61
C TYR A 92 0.43 -4.48 3.49
N ARG A 93 1.09 -4.59 2.35
CA ARG A 93 2.37 -3.92 2.09
C ARG A 93 2.23 -2.39 2.09
N ALA A 94 1.21 -1.86 1.40
CA ALA A 94 0.93 -0.43 1.39
C ALA A 94 0.68 0.10 2.82
N THR A 95 -0.07 -0.64 3.62
CA THR A 95 -0.35 -0.28 5.02
C THR A 95 0.91 -0.34 5.89
N ALA A 96 1.72 -1.38 5.75
CA ALA A 96 2.99 -1.52 6.48
C ALA A 96 3.93 -0.34 6.17
N ARG A 97 4.09 0.00 4.89
CA ARG A 97 4.90 1.14 4.46
C ARG A 97 4.39 2.46 5.03
N TYR A 98 3.09 2.71 4.91
CA TYR A 98 2.45 3.91 5.48
C TYR A 98 2.73 4.05 6.99
N LEU A 99 2.60 2.96 7.75
CA LEU A 99 2.86 2.96 9.19
C LEU A 99 4.32 3.30 9.52
N LEU A 100 5.27 2.77 8.75
CA LEU A 100 6.69 3.05 8.95
C LEU A 100 7.05 4.48 8.54
N GLU A 101 6.62 4.92 7.36
CA GLU A 101 6.90 6.25 6.81
C GLU A 101 6.36 7.37 7.69
N THR A 102 5.10 7.27 8.11
CA THR A 102 4.47 8.28 8.98
C THR A 102 5.13 8.40 10.36
N ARG A 103 5.97 7.43 10.72
CA ARG A 103 6.73 7.39 11.99
C ARG A 103 8.24 7.55 11.80
N GLY A 104 8.68 7.87 10.58
CA GLY A 104 10.10 8.10 10.27
C GLY A 104 10.96 6.82 10.32
N LEU A 105 10.38 5.65 10.04
CA LEU A 105 11.03 4.33 10.10
C LEU A 105 11.19 3.67 8.71
N ALA A 106 11.04 4.44 7.62
CA ALA A 106 11.01 3.93 6.25
C ALA A 106 12.33 3.30 5.77
N ASP A 107 13.45 3.61 6.41
CA ASP A 107 14.79 3.10 6.09
C ASP A 107 15.16 1.82 6.88
N GLY A 108 14.19 1.22 7.56
CA GLY A 108 14.44 0.05 8.39
C GLY A 108 15.14 0.40 9.71
N SER A 109 15.21 1.67 10.12
CA SER A 109 15.80 2.11 11.40
C SER A 109 15.23 1.42 12.66
N GLY A 110 14.15 0.64 12.53
CA GLY A 110 13.67 -0.31 13.54
C GLY A 110 14.42 -1.65 13.58
N VAL A 111 15.76 -1.66 13.46
CA VAL A 111 16.52 -2.92 13.40
C VAL A 111 16.46 -3.66 14.73
N ASN A 112 15.78 -4.81 14.75
CA ASN A 112 16.29 -5.98 15.44
C ASN A 112 17.03 -6.79 14.37
N GLY A 113 18.36 -6.69 14.39
CA GLY A 113 19.24 -7.08 13.29
C GLY A 113 19.05 -8.52 12.81
N ALA A 114 18.71 -8.64 11.54
CA ALA A 114 19.19 -9.71 10.68
C ALA A 114 19.63 -9.05 9.37
N THR A 115 20.87 -8.60 9.34
CA THR A 115 21.55 -8.17 8.12
C THR A 115 21.45 -9.29 7.09
N ARG A 116 20.60 -9.13 6.07
CA ARG A 116 20.80 -9.84 4.81
C ARG A 116 21.83 -9.05 4.03
N ASP A 117 23.08 -9.40 4.31
CA ASP A 117 24.22 -9.07 3.47
C ASP A 117 23.98 -9.73 2.11
N GLU A 118 23.67 -8.90 1.12
CA GLU A 118 23.71 -9.24 -0.28
C GLU A 118 25.19 -9.28 -0.70
N THR A 119 25.79 -10.47 -0.78
CA THR A 119 26.87 -10.81 -1.73
C THR A 119 27.17 -12.32 -1.63
N THR A 120 26.81 -13.09 -2.66
CA THR A 120 27.75 -13.94 -3.40
C THR A 120 27.07 -14.56 -4.61
N THR A 121 27.32 -13.94 -5.76
CA THR A 121 27.48 -14.66 -7.03
C THR A 121 28.39 -15.89 -6.83
N GLY A 122 27.95 -17.05 -7.30
CA GLY A 122 28.70 -18.29 -7.23
C GLY A 122 28.16 -19.34 -8.18
N GLU A 123 28.55 -19.21 -9.44
CA GLU A 123 28.36 -20.16 -10.52
C GLU A 123 29.05 -21.52 -10.24
N GLY A 124 28.39 -22.62 -10.59
CA GLY A 124 29.04 -23.91 -10.88
C GLY A 124 29.07 -24.97 -9.78
N ARG A 125 28.25 -26.02 -9.94
CA ARG A 125 28.70 -27.40 -10.24
C ARG A 125 27.54 -28.29 -10.67
#